data_AF-A0A1N6KDI6-F1
#
_entry.id   AF-A0A1N6KDI6-F1
#
_cell.length_a   1.000
_cell.length_b   1.000
_cell.length_c   1.000
_cell.angle_alpha   90.00
_cell.angle_beta   90.00
_cell.angle_gamma   90.00
#
_symmetry.space_group_name_H-M   'P 1'
#
loop_
_entity.id
_entity.type
_entity.pdbx_description
1 polymer ?
#
loop_
_entity_poly.entity_id
_entity_poly.type
_entity_poly.pdbx_seq_one_letter_code
_entity_poly.pdbx_strand_id
1 'polypeptide(L)'
;MSQPICSIEGQEIATWKRVQKLTLCRQLLQRCCDEYRERHALPVEIDDRNFTTAFFAWIDVVERSADYRRQNEQDYFQFVFGVLLRDLLREKAIHLKKDASTQLRPSPGNIADWWPAGYVLTHFCIGTLKATLREQCAVEVQPSDAISHPAVWQSFRENMIEEPGLAIAFFDKFMGLEPNWREPTQINNRPAAARRPAKIQ
;
A
#
# COMPACT_ATOMS: atom_id res chain seq x y z
N MET A 1 -10.86 -40.43 -1.59
CA MET A 1 -10.81 -39.63 -0.34
C MET A 1 -11.72 -38.43 -0.55
N SER A 2 -12.96 -38.51 -0.07
CA SER A 2 -13.98 -37.48 -0.33
C SER A 2 -13.83 -36.34 0.68
N GLN A 3 -13.61 -35.11 0.20
CA GLN A 3 -13.68 -33.93 1.07
C GLN A 3 -15.13 -33.76 1.56
N PRO A 4 -15.36 -33.44 2.85
CA PRO A 4 -16.70 -33.20 3.37
C PRO A 4 -17.30 -31.94 2.73
N ILE A 5 -18.57 -32.01 2.34
CA ILE A 5 -19.33 -30.96 1.64
C ILE A 5 -19.28 -29.61 2.39
N CYS A 6 -19.21 -29.63 3.72
CA CYS A 6 -19.07 -28.44 4.57
C CYS A 6 -17.76 -27.66 4.36
N SER A 7 -16.67 -28.34 3.96
CA SER A 7 -15.40 -27.66 3.65
C SER A 7 -15.46 -26.87 2.33
N ILE A 8 -16.31 -27.29 1.39
CA ILE A 8 -16.49 -26.62 0.10
C ILE A 8 -17.27 -25.32 0.31
N GLU A 9 -18.40 -25.34 1.03
CA GLU A 9 -19.20 -24.15 1.34
C GLU A 9 -18.40 -23.08 2.12
N GLY A 10 -17.58 -23.51 3.09
CA GLY A 10 -16.69 -22.60 3.84
C GLY A 10 -15.61 -21.96 2.97
N GLN A 11 -15.02 -22.72 2.05
CA GLN A 11 -14.04 -22.21 1.09
C GLN A 11 -14.67 -21.27 0.06
N GLU A 12 -15.89 -21.57 -0.41
CA GLU A 12 -16.65 -20.71 -1.31
C GLU A 12 -16.93 -19.35 -0.66
N ILE A 13 -17.43 -19.31 0.57
CA ILE A 13 -17.70 -18.05 1.29
C ILE A 13 -16.43 -17.22 1.49
N ALA A 14 -15.32 -17.84 1.86
CA ALA A 14 -14.04 -17.15 2.02
C ALA A 14 -13.52 -16.58 0.68
N THR A 15 -13.65 -17.36 -0.40
CA THR A 15 -13.30 -16.95 -1.76
C THR A 15 -14.13 -15.76 -2.21
N TRP A 16 -15.45 -15.80 -2.01
CA TRP A 16 -16.35 -14.68 -2.32
C TRP A 16 -15.98 -13.40 -1.57
N LYS A 17 -15.65 -13.49 -0.28
CA LYS A 17 -15.18 -12.34 0.50
C LYS A 17 -13.88 -11.75 -0.07
N ARG A 18 -12.94 -12.59 -0.51
CA ARG A 18 -11.70 -12.14 -1.15
C ARG A 18 -11.96 -11.44 -2.48
N VAL A 19 -12.85 -11.98 -3.32
CA VAL A 19 -13.25 -11.37 -4.60
C VAL A 19 -13.97 -10.02 -4.40
N GLN A 20 -14.84 -9.92 -3.39
CA GLN A 20 -15.49 -8.65 -3.04
C GLN A 20 -14.47 -7.59 -2.63
N LYS A 21 -13.51 -7.96 -1.77
CA LYS A 21 -12.42 -7.06 -1.36
C LYS A 21 -11.53 -6.65 -2.54
N LEU A 22 -11.22 -7.57 -3.45
CA LEU A 22 -10.47 -7.29 -4.68
C LEU A 22 -11.20 -6.23 -5.52
N THR A 23 -12.50 -6.44 -5.74
CA THR A 23 -13.34 -5.54 -6.54
C THR A 23 -13.40 -4.14 -5.93
N LEU A 24 -13.62 -4.06 -4.61
CA LEU A 24 -13.65 -2.78 -3.89
C LEU A 24 -12.30 -2.07 -3.95
N CYS A 25 -11.21 -2.78 -3.68
CA CYS A 25 -9.85 -2.25 -3.73
C CYS A 25 -9.53 -1.71 -5.14
N ARG A 26 -9.92 -2.45 -6.18
CA ARG A 26 -9.75 -2.03 -7.57
C ARG A 26 -10.53 -0.76 -7.89
N GLN A 27 -11.77 -0.65 -7.42
CA GLN A 27 -12.60 0.55 -7.63
C GLN A 27 -12.00 1.78 -6.95
N LEU A 28 -11.44 1.62 -5.75
CA LEU A 28 -10.75 2.71 -5.05
C LEU A 28 -9.48 3.13 -5.79
N LEU A 29 -8.69 2.18 -6.29
CA LEU A 29 -7.51 2.49 -7.10
C LEU A 29 -7.91 3.19 -8.41
N GLN A 30 -8.97 2.73 -9.07
CA GLN A 30 -9.50 3.35 -10.29
C GLN A 30 -9.87 4.81 -10.07
N ARG A 31 -10.57 5.10 -8.96
CA ARG A 31 -10.88 6.49 -8.57
C ARG A 31 -9.62 7.34 -8.42
N CYS A 32 -8.58 6.80 -7.76
CA CYS A 32 -7.32 7.52 -7.60
C CYS A 32 -6.62 7.77 -8.96
N CYS A 33 -6.66 6.81 -9.89
CA CYS A 33 -6.17 7.00 -11.25
C CYS A 33 -6.97 8.07 -12.02
N ASP A 34 -8.29 8.10 -11.86
CA ASP A 34 -9.16 9.09 -12.51
C ASP A 34 -8.90 10.51 -11.96
N GLU A 35 -8.76 10.66 -10.64
CA GLU A 35 -8.40 11.94 -10.00
C GLU A 35 -7.02 12.45 -10.47
N TYR A 36 -6.05 11.54 -10.62
CA TYR A 36 -4.75 11.88 -11.19
C TYR A 36 -4.88 12.34 -12.64
N ARG A 37 -5.65 11.61 -13.47
CA ARG A 37 -5.90 11.99 -14.87
C ARG A 37 -6.53 13.37 -14.99
N GLU A 38 -7.50 13.68 -14.13
CA GLU A 38 -8.15 15.00 -14.12
C GLU A 38 -7.17 16.13 -13.78
N ARG A 39 -6.26 15.90 -12.83
CA ARG A 39 -5.29 16.91 -12.39
C ARG A 39 -4.11 17.09 -13.35
N HIS A 40 -3.65 16.00 -13.97
CA HIS A 40 -2.40 15.98 -14.75
C HIS A 40 -2.61 15.79 -16.26
N ALA A 41 -3.86 15.59 -16.71
CA ALA A 41 -4.21 15.29 -18.10
C ALA A 41 -3.49 14.07 -18.70
N LEU A 42 -3.03 13.15 -17.85
CA LEU A 42 -2.28 11.95 -18.24
C LEU A 42 -3.08 10.69 -17.90
N PRO A 43 -3.49 9.88 -18.89
CA PRO A 43 -4.18 8.63 -18.64
C PRO A 43 -3.24 7.58 -18.01
N VAL A 44 -3.64 7.13 -16.82
CA VAL A 44 -3.07 5.98 -16.12
C VAL A 44 -4.05 4.82 -16.22
N GLU A 45 -3.54 3.64 -16.55
CA GLU A 45 -4.30 2.41 -16.67
C GLU A 45 -3.88 1.42 -15.59
N ILE A 46 -4.83 0.65 -15.08
CA ILE A 46 -4.57 -0.46 -14.17
C ILE A 46 -4.31 -1.71 -15.00
N ASP A 47 -3.20 -2.38 -14.73
CA ASP A 47 -2.97 -3.74 -15.24
C ASP A 47 -3.67 -4.73 -14.31
N ASP A 48 -4.81 -5.27 -14.76
CA ASP A 48 -5.66 -6.15 -13.97
C ASP A 48 -4.92 -7.40 -13.46
N ARG A 49 -4.00 -7.94 -14.26
CA ARG A 49 -3.24 -9.14 -13.90
C ARG A 49 -2.25 -8.82 -12.78
N ASN A 50 -1.47 -7.76 -12.95
CA ASN A 50 -0.45 -7.35 -12.00
C ASN A 50 -1.09 -6.84 -10.69
N PHE A 51 -2.17 -6.07 -10.79
CA PHE A 51 -2.96 -5.65 -9.64
C PHE A 51 -3.49 -6.84 -8.84
N THR A 52 -4.08 -7.83 -9.53
CA THR A 52 -4.62 -9.03 -8.88
C THR A 52 -3.52 -9.83 -8.18
N THR A 53 -2.35 -9.95 -8.82
CA THR A 53 -1.17 -10.62 -8.25
C THR A 53 -0.70 -9.91 -6.97
N ALA A 54 -0.55 -8.59 -7.01
CA ALA A 54 -0.18 -7.78 -5.85
C ALA A 54 -1.21 -7.88 -4.72
N PHE A 55 -2.50 -7.84 -5.06
CA PHE A 55 -3.59 -7.89 -4.09
C PHE A 55 -3.60 -9.22 -3.32
N PHE A 56 -3.46 -10.37 -3.99
CA PHE A 56 -3.45 -11.65 -3.30
C PHE A 56 -2.20 -11.83 -2.44
N ALA A 57 -1.03 -11.40 -2.92
CA ALA A 57 0.19 -11.38 -2.11
C ALA A 57 0.03 -10.53 -0.83
N TRP A 58 -0.67 -9.40 -0.93
CA TRP A 58 -1.00 -8.55 0.20
C TRP A 58 -2.00 -9.20 1.18
N ILE A 59 -3.07 -9.82 0.67
CA ILE A 59 -4.07 -10.52 1.51
C ILE A 59 -3.41 -11.61 2.36
N ASP A 60 -2.46 -12.36 1.79
CA ASP A 60 -1.73 -13.38 2.54
C ASP A 60 -0.96 -12.77 3.73
N VAL A 61 -0.41 -11.55 3.58
CA VAL A 61 0.26 -10.85 4.69
C VAL A 61 -0.76 -10.36 5.72
N VAL A 62 -1.88 -9.80 5.28
CA VAL A 62 -2.99 -9.36 6.17
C VAL A 62 -3.42 -10.50 7.09
N GLU A 63 -3.61 -11.70 6.53
CA GLU A 63 -4.03 -12.90 7.26
C GLU A 63 -2.94 -13.41 8.21
N ARG A 64 -1.69 -13.54 7.74
CA ARG A 64 -0.56 -14.00 8.58
C ARG A 64 -0.23 -13.05 9.74
N SER A 65 -0.53 -11.78 9.60
CA SER A 65 -0.22 -10.75 10.61
C SER A 65 -1.38 -10.46 11.57
N ALA A 66 -2.49 -11.22 11.52
CA ALA A 66 -3.70 -10.94 12.29
C ALA A 66 -3.49 -10.92 13.82
N ASP A 67 -2.54 -11.68 14.35
CA ASP A 67 -2.22 -11.67 15.78
C ASP A 67 -1.56 -10.35 16.22
N TYR A 68 -0.81 -9.68 15.33
CA TYR A 68 -0.20 -8.38 15.62
C TYR A 68 -1.28 -7.29 15.73
N ARG A 69 -2.36 -7.38 14.94
CA ARG A 69 -3.50 -6.45 15.01
C ARG A 69 -4.07 -6.36 16.42
N ARG A 70 -4.18 -7.47 17.15
CA ARG A 70 -4.69 -7.47 18.54
C ARG A 70 -3.77 -6.76 19.52
N GLN A 71 -2.50 -6.59 19.16
CA GLN A 71 -1.48 -5.97 20.01
C GLN A 71 -1.36 -4.48 19.73
N ASN A 72 -1.36 -4.10 18.45
CA ASN A 72 -1.31 -2.72 18.01
C ASN A 72 -2.03 -2.58 16.66
N GLU A 73 -3.30 -2.22 16.71
CA GLU A 73 -4.15 -2.17 15.52
C GLU A 73 -3.75 -1.04 14.55
N GLN A 74 -3.32 0.11 15.08
CA GLN A 74 -2.91 1.25 14.26
C GLN A 74 -1.63 0.93 13.48
N ASP A 75 -0.60 0.42 14.16
CA ASP A 75 0.65 0.05 13.50
C ASP A 75 0.51 -1.18 12.60
N TYR A 76 -0.42 -2.09 12.92
CA TYR A 76 -0.81 -3.18 12.03
C TYR A 76 -1.32 -2.63 10.68
N PHE A 77 -2.28 -1.70 10.71
CA PHE A 77 -2.83 -1.15 9.47
C PHE A 77 -1.76 -0.39 8.69
N GLN A 78 -0.95 0.42 9.36
CA GLN A 78 0.20 1.08 8.75
C GLN A 78 1.09 0.07 7.99
N PHE A 79 1.49 -1.01 8.66
CA PHE A 79 2.36 -2.02 8.06
C PHE A 79 1.72 -2.69 6.84
N VAL A 80 0.48 -3.17 6.95
CA VAL A 80 -0.14 -3.89 5.83
C VAL A 80 -0.40 -2.97 4.64
N PHE A 81 -0.66 -1.68 4.83
CA PHE A 81 -0.75 -0.73 3.71
C PHE A 81 0.61 -0.40 3.09
N GLY A 82 1.69 -0.38 3.87
CA GLY A 82 3.05 -0.33 3.33
C GLY A 82 3.40 -1.56 2.48
N VAL A 83 2.94 -2.74 2.91
CA VAL A 83 3.07 -3.99 2.12
C VAL A 83 2.27 -3.93 0.83
N LEU A 84 1.05 -3.39 0.86
CA LEU A 84 0.25 -3.17 -0.35
C LEU A 84 0.98 -2.26 -1.34
N LEU A 85 1.55 -1.14 -0.86
CA LEU A 85 2.33 -0.23 -1.70
C LEU A 85 3.51 -0.94 -2.36
N ARG A 86 4.29 -1.71 -1.57
CA ARG A 86 5.39 -2.53 -2.08
C ARG A 86 4.94 -3.43 -3.22
N ASP A 87 3.87 -4.20 -3.00
CA ASP A 87 3.44 -5.22 -3.94
C ASP A 87 2.87 -4.60 -5.21
N LEU A 88 2.07 -3.53 -5.11
CA LEU A 88 1.55 -2.80 -6.28
C LEU A 88 2.67 -2.20 -7.13
N LEU A 89 3.71 -1.66 -6.48
CA LEU A 89 4.86 -1.09 -7.17
C LEU A 89 5.73 -2.15 -7.83
N ARG A 90 6.04 -3.24 -7.11
CA ARG A 90 6.86 -4.35 -7.62
C ARG A 90 6.21 -5.00 -8.83
N GLU A 91 4.91 -5.27 -8.76
CA GLU A 91 4.17 -5.87 -9.87
C GLU A 91 3.87 -4.88 -11.00
N LYS A 92 4.13 -3.57 -10.82
CA LYS A 92 3.75 -2.51 -11.77
C LYS A 92 2.24 -2.57 -12.07
N ALA A 93 1.44 -2.52 -11.01
CA ALA A 93 -0.03 -2.63 -11.08
C ALA A 93 -0.71 -1.52 -11.89
N ILE A 94 0.00 -0.42 -12.16
CA ILE A 94 -0.47 0.65 -13.05
C ILE A 94 0.64 1.08 -14.01
N HIS A 95 0.24 1.59 -15.18
CA HIS A 95 1.14 2.17 -16.17
C HIS A 95 0.51 3.40 -16.84
N LEU A 96 1.35 4.29 -17.37
CA LEU A 96 0.86 5.33 -18.28
C LEU A 96 0.47 4.70 -19.61
N LYS A 97 -0.60 5.19 -20.22
CA LYS A 97 -0.91 4.84 -21.61
C LYS A 97 0.26 5.25 -22.51
N LYS A 98 0.63 4.38 -23.46
CA LYS A 98 1.82 4.57 -24.32
C LYS A 98 1.86 5.96 -24.98
N ASP A 99 0.73 6.43 -25.50
CA ASP A 99 0.66 7.73 -26.18
C ASP A 99 0.90 8.90 -25.22
N ALA A 100 0.47 8.79 -23.96
CA ALA A 100 0.66 9.81 -22.95
C ALA A 100 2.12 9.91 -22.48
N SER A 101 2.85 8.80 -22.48
CA SER A 101 4.27 8.79 -22.08
C SER A 101 5.14 9.68 -22.95
N THR A 102 4.79 9.84 -24.24
CA THR A 102 5.51 10.72 -25.18
C THR A 102 5.22 12.21 -25.00
N GLN A 103 4.15 12.55 -24.29
CA GLN A 103 3.74 13.94 -24.02
C GLN A 103 4.33 14.48 -22.71
N LEU A 104 4.95 13.62 -21.91
CA LEU A 104 5.46 13.96 -20.59
C LEU A 104 6.72 14.81 -20.72
N ARG A 105 6.68 16.03 -20.15
CA ARG A 105 7.86 16.86 -19.94
C ARG A 105 8.15 16.91 -18.44
N PRO A 106 8.87 15.92 -17.88
CA PRO A 106 9.05 15.81 -16.44
C PRO A 106 9.80 17.03 -15.89
N SER A 107 9.15 17.77 -14.99
CA SER A 107 9.82 18.77 -14.15
C SER A 107 10.46 18.06 -12.95
N PRO A 108 11.77 18.20 -12.68
CA PRO A 108 12.44 17.51 -11.56
C PRO A 108 11.80 17.77 -10.19
N GLY A 109 11.15 18.92 -10.02
CA GLY A 109 10.45 19.28 -8.78
C GLY A 109 9.06 18.66 -8.63
N ASN A 110 8.47 18.11 -9.70
CA ASN A 110 7.12 17.58 -9.68
C ASN A 110 7.11 16.06 -9.76
N ILE A 111 6.98 15.42 -8.60
CA ILE A 111 6.95 13.95 -8.43
C ILE A 111 5.90 13.30 -9.34
N ALA A 112 4.74 13.93 -9.44
CA ALA A 112 3.64 13.45 -10.25
C ALA A 112 4.00 13.37 -11.74
N ASP A 113 4.98 14.15 -12.22
CA ASP A 113 5.37 14.13 -13.63
C ASP A 113 6.47 13.10 -13.90
N TRP A 114 7.49 12.98 -13.05
CA TRP A 114 8.62 12.10 -13.34
C TRP A 114 8.46 10.67 -12.81
N TRP A 115 7.51 10.43 -11.90
CA TRP A 115 7.13 9.08 -11.48
C TRP A 115 5.63 8.95 -11.15
N PRO A 116 4.75 9.04 -12.18
CA PRO A 116 3.30 8.94 -12.01
C PRO A 116 2.85 7.70 -11.25
N ALA A 117 3.42 6.54 -11.58
CA ALA A 117 3.03 5.28 -10.96
C ALA A 117 3.32 5.27 -9.45
N GLY A 118 4.51 5.72 -9.04
CA GLY A 118 4.88 5.88 -7.63
C GLY A 118 3.96 6.86 -6.91
N TYR A 119 3.71 8.01 -7.54
CA TYR A 119 2.85 9.05 -7.00
C TYR A 119 1.44 8.56 -6.71
N VAL A 120 0.77 7.98 -7.72
CA VAL A 120 -0.62 7.50 -7.62
C VAL A 120 -0.74 6.39 -6.59
N LEU A 121 0.13 5.36 -6.65
CA LEU A 121 0.04 4.21 -5.73
C LEU A 121 0.31 4.61 -4.28
N THR A 122 1.24 5.54 -4.04
CA THR A 122 1.53 6.03 -2.69
C THR A 122 0.33 6.81 -2.14
N HIS A 123 -0.25 7.73 -2.91
CA HIS A 123 -1.42 8.50 -2.47
C HIS A 123 -2.66 7.62 -2.27
N PHE A 124 -2.85 6.61 -3.12
CA PHE A 124 -3.88 5.59 -2.95
C PHE A 124 -3.74 4.85 -1.61
N CYS A 125 -2.54 4.36 -1.28
CA CYS A 125 -2.29 3.66 -0.02
C CYS A 125 -2.44 4.59 1.20
N ILE A 126 -1.98 5.84 1.13
CA ILE A 126 -2.17 6.85 2.19
C ILE A 126 -3.65 7.12 2.41
N GLY A 127 -4.42 7.39 1.34
CA GLY A 127 -5.84 7.69 1.45
C GLY A 127 -6.64 6.53 2.04
N THR A 128 -6.35 5.30 1.59
CA THR A 128 -7.03 4.09 2.08
C THR A 128 -6.65 3.77 3.52
N LEU A 129 -5.38 3.95 3.91
CA LEU A 129 -4.94 3.83 5.30
C LEU A 129 -5.66 4.85 6.20
N LYS A 130 -5.69 6.13 5.80
CA LYS A 130 -6.36 7.19 6.56
C LYS A 130 -7.84 6.87 6.80
N ALA A 131 -8.55 6.43 5.76
CA ALA A 131 -9.94 6.01 5.89
C ALA A 131 -10.08 4.82 6.84
N THR A 132 -9.21 3.81 6.71
CA THR A 132 -9.21 2.62 7.57
C THR A 132 -8.95 2.98 9.04
N LEU A 133 -7.96 3.81 9.34
CA LEU A 133 -7.65 4.22 10.71
C LEU A 133 -8.78 5.05 11.32
N ARG A 134 -9.44 5.90 10.53
CA ARG A 134 -10.61 6.65 11.00
C ARG A 134 -11.77 5.72 11.35
N GLU A 135 -12.03 4.72 10.50
CA GLU A 135 -13.17 3.81 10.66
C GLU A 135 -12.94 2.73 11.72
N GLN A 136 -11.73 2.16 11.79
CA GLN A 136 -11.42 1.03 12.65
C GLN A 136 -10.82 1.45 13.99
N CYS A 137 -10.09 2.56 14.03
CA CYS A 137 -9.35 3.00 15.21
C CYS A 137 -9.86 4.33 15.80
N ALA A 138 -10.81 5.00 15.14
CA ALA A 138 -11.24 6.37 15.48
C ALA A 138 -10.07 7.36 15.56
N VAL A 139 -9.03 7.16 14.73
CA VAL A 139 -7.85 8.02 14.67
C VAL A 139 -7.76 8.72 13.33
N GLU A 140 -7.51 10.01 13.38
CA GLU A 140 -7.15 10.81 12.22
C GLU A 140 -5.64 11.01 12.17
N VAL A 141 -5.05 10.72 11.02
CA VAL A 141 -3.62 10.90 10.77
C VAL A 141 -3.40 11.78 9.55
N GLN A 142 -2.32 12.54 9.56
CA GLN A 142 -1.86 13.30 8.40
C GLN A 142 -0.48 12.79 7.97
N PRO A 143 -0.20 12.76 6.66
CA PRO A 143 1.15 12.52 6.17
C PRO A 143 2.14 13.54 6.74
N SER A 144 3.40 13.14 6.84
CA SER A 144 4.49 14.06 7.19
C SER A 144 4.90 14.91 5.99
N ASP A 145 5.70 15.95 6.24
CA ASP A 145 6.27 16.80 5.19
C ASP A 145 7.11 16.03 4.17
N ALA A 146 7.59 14.83 4.52
CA ALA A 146 8.36 13.96 3.62
C ALA A 146 7.60 13.66 2.31
N ILE A 147 6.26 13.64 2.35
CA ILE A 147 5.44 13.41 1.15
C ILE A 147 5.58 14.51 0.10
N SER A 148 6.01 15.71 0.51
CA SER A 148 6.17 16.88 -0.36
C SER A 148 7.61 17.11 -0.80
N HIS A 149 8.57 16.29 -0.34
CA HIS A 149 10.00 16.51 -0.60
C HIS A 149 10.53 15.64 -1.76
N PRO A 150 10.85 16.22 -2.94
CA PRO A 150 11.28 15.44 -4.11
C PRO A 150 12.50 14.55 -3.88
N ALA A 151 13.45 14.98 -3.03
CA ALA A 151 14.63 14.19 -2.69
C ALA A 151 14.28 12.87 -1.97
N VAL A 152 13.24 12.87 -1.12
CA VAL A 152 12.78 11.64 -0.43
C VAL A 152 12.18 10.68 -1.45
N TRP A 153 11.41 11.20 -2.41
CA TRP A 153 10.82 10.39 -3.48
C TRP A 153 11.85 9.84 -4.45
N GLN A 154 12.89 10.62 -4.76
CA GLN A 154 14.00 10.13 -5.58
C GLN A 154 14.70 8.96 -4.90
N SER A 155 15.05 9.11 -3.61
CA SER A 155 15.62 8.03 -2.81
C SER A 155 14.69 6.82 -2.75
N PHE A 156 13.39 7.04 -2.56
CA PHE A 156 12.40 5.97 -2.56
C PHE A 156 12.42 5.18 -3.88
N ARG A 157 12.33 5.87 -5.02
CA ARG A 157 12.33 5.27 -6.36
C ARG A 157 13.60 4.48 -6.65
N GLU A 158 14.76 5.00 -6.24
CA GLU A 158 16.05 4.37 -6.49
C GLU A 158 16.20 3.09 -5.64
N ASN A 159 15.93 3.18 -4.35
CA ASN A 159 16.17 2.08 -3.40
C ASN A 159 15.23 0.89 -3.62
N MET A 160 13.98 1.14 -4.02
CA MET A 160 13.00 0.06 -4.24
C MET A 160 13.31 -0.84 -5.45
N ILE A 161 14.18 -0.41 -6.38
CA ILE A 161 14.59 -1.23 -7.52
C ILE A 161 15.44 -2.40 -7.02
N GLU A 162 16.33 -2.13 -6.09
CA GLU A 162 17.22 -3.14 -5.49
C GLU A 162 16.53 -3.91 -4.37
N GLU A 163 15.83 -3.19 -3.49
CA GLU A 163 15.14 -3.77 -2.34
C GLU A 163 13.69 -3.28 -2.24
N PRO A 164 12.74 -3.96 -2.90
CA PRO A 164 11.33 -3.58 -2.86
C PRO A 164 10.77 -3.45 -1.44
N GLY A 165 11.29 -4.23 -0.49
CA GLY A 165 10.90 -4.19 0.93
C GLY A 165 10.99 -2.80 1.55
N LEU A 166 11.90 -1.94 1.09
CA LEU A 166 12.08 -0.58 1.58
C LEU A 166 10.86 0.31 1.33
N ALA A 167 9.96 -0.04 0.41
CA ALA A 167 8.70 0.68 0.24
C ALA A 167 7.87 0.76 1.54
N ILE A 168 7.98 -0.24 2.42
CA ILE A 168 7.29 -0.23 3.72
C ILE A 168 7.92 0.84 4.64
N ALA A 169 9.25 0.93 4.70
CA ALA A 169 9.95 1.93 5.49
C ALA A 169 9.74 3.36 4.95
N PHE A 170 9.77 3.55 3.63
CA PHE A 170 9.40 4.84 3.03
C PHE A 170 7.96 5.22 3.33
N PHE A 171 7.03 4.25 3.33
CA PHE A 171 5.64 4.50 3.72
C PHE A 171 5.52 4.93 5.19
N ASP A 172 6.26 4.32 6.11
CA ASP A 172 6.37 4.78 7.49
C ASP A 172 6.86 6.23 7.57
N LYS A 173 7.92 6.57 6.81
CA LYS A 173 8.46 7.94 6.75
C LYS A 173 7.42 8.93 6.22
N PHE A 174 6.70 8.58 5.15
CA PHE A 174 5.64 9.42 4.58
C PHE A 174 4.47 9.63 5.55
N MET A 175 4.22 8.67 6.44
CA MET A 175 3.20 8.78 7.50
C MET A 175 3.72 9.37 8.81
N GLY A 176 4.99 9.81 8.85
CA GLY A 176 5.59 10.45 10.03
C GLY A 176 5.98 9.48 11.14
N LEU A 177 6.09 8.20 10.83
CA LEU A 177 6.52 7.16 11.75
C LEU A 177 8.00 6.87 11.60
N GLU A 178 8.61 6.36 12.67
CA GLU A 178 10.01 5.93 12.65
C GLU A 178 10.15 4.66 11.79
N PRO A 179 10.89 4.72 10.67
CA PRO A 179 11.01 3.56 9.78
C PRO A 179 11.99 2.52 10.30
N ASN A 180 11.71 1.23 10.06
CA ASN A 180 12.72 0.18 10.18
C ASN A 180 13.39 -0.05 8.82
N TRP A 181 14.55 0.57 8.61
CA TRP A 181 15.34 0.43 7.38
C TRP A 181 16.07 -0.91 7.24
N ARG A 182 16.24 -1.67 8.33
CA ARG A 182 17.01 -2.92 8.32
C ARG A 182 16.14 -4.11 7.97
N GLU A 183 14.94 -4.17 8.54
CA GLU A 183 14.02 -5.31 8.38
C GLU A 183 12.59 -4.81 8.13
N PRO A 184 12.36 -4.03 7.06
CA PRO A 184 11.08 -3.38 6.81
C PRO A 184 9.91 -4.35 6.60
N THR A 185 10.21 -5.60 6.21
CA THR A 185 9.22 -6.65 5.96
C THR A 185 8.83 -7.43 7.22
N GLN A 186 9.53 -7.23 8.34
CA GLN A 186 9.32 -7.97 9.57
C GLN A 186 8.42 -7.18 10.54
N ILE A 187 7.13 -7.50 10.57
CA ILE A 187 6.15 -6.80 11.43
C ILE A 187 6.53 -6.83 12.93
N ASN A 188 7.16 -7.91 13.39
CA ASN A 188 7.58 -8.06 14.78
C ASN A 188 8.76 -7.16 15.16
N ASN A 189 9.52 -6.68 14.18
CA ASN A 189 10.69 -5.83 14.39
C ASN A 189 10.35 -4.35 14.20
N ARG A 190 9.06 -4.00 14.10
CA ARG A 190 8.63 -2.61 13.97
C ARG A 190 8.92 -1.83 15.24
N PRO A 191 9.40 -0.57 15.16
CA PRO A 191 9.74 0.22 16.36
C PRO A 191 8.57 0.42 17.32
N ALA A 192 7.33 0.46 16.80
CA ALA A 192 6.12 0.55 17.61
C ALA A 192 5.89 -0.69 18.49
N ALA A 193 6.36 -1.88 18.07
CA ALA A 193 6.27 -3.10 18.87
C ALA A 193 7.11 -3.00 20.16
N ALA A 194 8.21 -2.24 20.14
CA ALA A 194 9.09 -2.06 21.29
C ALA A 194 8.57 -1.05 22.33
N ARG A 195 7.60 -0.20 21.98
CA ARG A 195 7.08 0.89 22.84
C ARG A 195 6.00 0.46 23.86
N ARG A 196 5.94 -0.81 24.27
CA ARG A 196 5.01 -1.25 25.31
C ARG A 196 5.28 -0.49 26.63
N PRO A 197 4.27 0.13 27.27
CA PRO A 197 4.37 0.37 28.69
C PRO A 197 4.35 -0.99 29.40
N ALA A 198 5.27 -1.18 30.36
CA ALA A 198 5.26 -2.35 31.23
C ALA A 198 3.86 -2.47 31.86
N LYS A 199 3.27 -3.66 31.80
CA LYS A 199 2.07 -3.95 32.61
C LYS A 199 2.49 -3.80 34.07
N ILE A 200 1.99 -2.76 34.73
CA ILE A 200 2.03 -2.66 36.19
C ILE A 200 1.15 -3.82 36.68
N GLN A 201 1.78 -4.80 37.32
CA GLN A 201 1.11 -5.88 38.06
C GLN A 201 0.53 -5.32 39.36
#